data_AF-A0A6A6YFA8-F1
#
_entry.id   AF-A0A6A6YFA8-F1
#
_cell.length_a   1.000
_cell.length_b   1.000
_cell.length_c   1.000
_cell.angle_alpha   90.00
_cell.angle_beta   90.00
_cell.angle_gamma   90.00
#
_symmetry.space_group_name_H-M   'P 1'
#
loop_
_entity.id
_entity.type
_entity.pdbx_description
1 polymer ?
#
loop_
_entity_poly.entity_id
_entity_poly.type
_entity_poly.pdbx_seq_one_letter_code
_entity_poly.pdbx_strand_id
1 'polypeptide(L)'
;MSNQSILRITRELSEIQKGPDLSLAVACRDIDVRQVRALIIGPPDTPYEFGFFEFAVKFGREYPTKPPAVTAVTTNSGRTRFNPNIYSGGKVCLSILGTWRGERGEEWSSAQGLESILISIQSLMSSNPYENEPGFEDGKSEFDKKNQVDYVAKIRHETLRISIIERLEDYLGIGREKVPGVVPYNADDDYRENSVDAPFEPFKDLCKRRFLWYYDSYLSAIEIEKEKHADGKRFDRMPFEGAGNIMEGCFQYTSLKKRLETIYEKLNEEMEAWGAEGQLATQKELSISSNLQRQYEQIVEFYKNNDSVTLDLELVDKNPFVWQLVLFGRPMTNLDGGMFRIKLYLSTKFPDTLPRIKFETPIFHHRVSKDGILCYNPTRKDDLKSHIEAIIEAVEEESPAYDPRTLVNPEAAKLFWGTADEKKLYNRKLRRSVQESTEY
;
A
#
# COMPACT_ATOMS: atom_id res chain seq x y z
N MET A 1 -23.42 -28.43 5.78
CA MET A 1 -22.96 -27.57 4.67
C MET A 1 -22.43 -26.20 5.12
N SER A 2 -23.03 -25.51 6.11
CA SER A 2 -22.55 -24.18 6.58
C SER A 2 -21.08 -24.17 7.03
N ASN A 3 -20.63 -25.19 7.76
CA ASN A 3 -19.25 -25.29 8.24
C ASN A 3 -18.21 -25.41 7.11
N GLN A 4 -18.53 -26.08 6.00
CA GLN A 4 -17.57 -26.25 4.90
C GLN A 4 -17.30 -24.93 4.16
N SER A 5 -18.34 -24.10 3.99
CA SER A 5 -18.19 -22.76 3.39
C SER A 5 -17.31 -21.85 4.27
N ILE A 6 -17.50 -21.88 5.59
CA ILE A 6 -16.72 -21.10 6.56
C ILE A 6 -15.25 -21.54 6.56
N LEU A 7 -15.00 -22.85 6.59
CA LEU A 7 -13.64 -23.40 6.51
C LEU A 7 -12.93 -22.99 5.22
N ARG A 8 -13.65 -22.99 4.09
CA ARG A 8 -13.10 -22.55 2.81
C ARG A 8 -12.76 -21.06 2.82
N ILE A 9 -13.67 -20.19 3.29
CA ILE A 9 -13.42 -18.75 3.38
C ILE A 9 -12.21 -18.47 4.28
N THR A 10 -12.14 -19.11 5.45
CA THR A 10 -11.03 -18.94 6.39
C THR A 10 -9.70 -19.36 5.78
N ARG A 11 -9.68 -20.46 5.02
CA ARG A 11 -8.49 -20.91 4.30
C ARG A 11 -8.06 -19.90 3.23
N GLU A 12 -8.99 -19.46 2.38
CA GLU A 12 -8.69 -18.47 1.32
C GLU A 12 -8.18 -17.14 1.89
N LEU A 13 -8.76 -16.68 3.02
CA LEU A 13 -8.26 -15.50 3.74
C LEU A 13 -6.82 -15.70 4.25
N SER A 14 -6.55 -16.86 4.88
CA SER A 14 -5.19 -17.15 5.37
C SER A 14 -4.18 -17.30 4.24
N GLU A 15 -4.57 -17.82 3.08
CA GLU A 15 -3.70 -17.97 1.91
C GLU A 15 -3.30 -16.59 1.38
N ILE A 16 -4.25 -15.68 1.21
CA ILE A 16 -3.96 -14.30 0.75
C ILE A 16 -3.14 -13.54 1.81
N GLN A 17 -3.47 -13.64 3.09
CA GLN A 17 -2.74 -12.94 4.16
C GLN A 17 -1.27 -13.38 4.32
N LYS A 18 -0.96 -14.63 3.97
CA LYS A 18 0.40 -15.19 3.97
C LYS A 18 1.08 -15.12 2.61
N GLY A 19 0.33 -14.75 1.57
CA GLY A 19 0.83 -14.68 0.21
C GLY A 19 1.92 -13.60 0.06
N PRO A 20 2.82 -13.74 -0.93
CA PRO A 20 3.85 -12.75 -1.22
C PRO A 20 3.31 -11.52 -1.95
N ASP A 21 2.06 -11.57 -2.44
CA ASP A 21 1.47 -10.49 -3.22
C ASP A 21 1.25 -9.23 -2.37
N LEU A 22 2.10 -8.22 -2.59
CA LEU A 22 2.04 -6.95 -1.88
C LEU A 22 0.84 -6.09 -2.27
N SER A 23 0.11 -6.47 -3.33
CA SER A 23 -0.98 -5.69 -3.90
C SER A 23 -2.35 -6.06 -3.36
N LEU A 24 -2.49 -7.23 -2.72
CA LEU A 24 -3.76 -7.70 -2.18
C LEU A 24 -3.69 -7.79 -0.65
N ALA A 25 -4.69 -7.24 0.03
CA ALA A 25 -4.86 -7.43 1.47
C ALA A 25 -6.31 -7.74 1.79
N VAL A 26 -6.56 -8.65 2.73
CA VAL A 26 -7.91 -9.05 3.14
C VAL A 26 -8.02 -9.13 4.65
N ALA A 27 -9.19 -8.74 5.17
CA ALA A 27 -9.52 -8.82 6.58
C ALA A 27 -11.02 -9.05 6.77
N CYS A 28 -11.39 -9.77 7.81
CA CYS A 28 -12.77 -9.92 8.26
C CYS A 28 -12.87 -9.58 9.75
N ARG A 29 -14.07 -9.25 10.21
CA ARG A 29 -14.33 -9.15 11.65
C ARG A 29 -14.48 -10.55 12.23
N ASP A 30 -14.10 -10.72 13.49
CA ASP A 30 -14.27 -12.00 14.21
C ASP A 30 -15.74 -12.44 14.33
N ILE A 31 -16.66 -11.48 14.29
CA ILE A 31 -18.10 -11.74 14.39
C ILE A 31 -18.69 -12.43 13.17
N ASP A 32 -18.18 -12.16 11.96
CA ASP A 32 -18.68 -12.77 10.72
C ASP A 32 -17.60 -12.84 9.63
N VAL A 33 -17.01 -14.03 9.48
CA VAL A 33 -16.03 -14.33 8.42
C VAL A 33 -16.60 -14.26 7.00
N ARG A 34 -17.93 -14.20 6.83
CA ARG A 34 -18.57 -14.05 5.51
C ARG A 34 -18.56 -12.60 5.02
N GLN A 35 -18.14 -11.66 5.85
CA GLN A 35 -17.99 -10.26 5.49
C GLN A 35 -16.51 -9.92 5.50
N VAL A 36 -15.97 -9.71 4.31
CA VAL A 36 -14.54 -9.48 4.11
C VAL A 36 -14.37 -8.09 3.53
N ARG A 37 -13.45 -7.31 4.10
CA ARG A 37 -12.88 -6.13 3.46
C ARG A 37 -11.66 -6.59 2.69
N ALA A 38 -11.50 -6.09 1.48
CA ALA A 38 -10.35 -6.34 0.64
C ALA A 38 -9.78 -5.01 0.14
N LEU A 39 -8.46 -4.92 0.10
CA LEU A 39 -7.73 -3.81 -0.47
C LEU A 39 -6.92 -4.30 -1.66
N ILE A 40 -7.04 -3.59 -2.78
CA ILE A 40 -6.23 -3.75 -3.99
C ILE A 40 -5.38 -2.50 -4.13
N ILE A 41 -4.06 -2.67 -4.17
CA ILE A 41 -3.13 -1.61 -4.57
C ILE A 41 -3.16 -1.55 -6.10
N GLY A 42 -3.40 -0.35 -6.63
CA GLY A 42 -3.51 -0.14 -8.07
C GLY A 42 -2.21 -0.49 -8.80
N PRO A 43 -2.27 -1.13 -9.98
CA PRO A 43 -1.09 -1.63 -10.66
C PRO A 43 -0.12 -0.51 -11.09
N PRO A 44 1.20 -0.77 -11.06
CA PRO A 44 2.21 0.15 -11.59
C PRO A 44 1.97 0.44 -13.08
N ASP A 45 2.41 1.61 -13.57
CA ASP A 45 2.29 2.02 -14.97
C ASP A 45 0.84 2.17 -15.47
N THR A 46 -0.10 2.40 -14.55
CA THR A 46 -1.52 2.63 -14.85
C THR A 46 -1.99 3.93 -14.18
N PRO A 47 -3.13 4.53 -14.59
CA PRO A 47 -3.69 5.67 -13.86
C PRO A 47 -4.14 5.33 -12.42
N TYR A 48 -4.07 4.06 -12.01
CA TYR A 48 -4.39 3.60 -10.66
C TYR A 48 -3.14 3.43 -9.79
N GLU A 49 -1.95 3.65 -10.35
CA GLU A 49 -0.66 3.31 -9.74
C GLU A 49 -0.57 3.66 -8.26
N PHE A 50 -0.32 2.61 -7.46
CA PHE A 50 -0.17 2.64 -6.01
C PHE A 50 -1.34 3.26 -5.24
N GLY A 51 -2.50 3.44 -5.89
CA GLY A 51 -3.74 3.84 -5.25
C GLY A 51 -4.32 2.73 -4.38
N PHE A 52 -5.00 3.10 -3.30
CA PHE A 52 -5.62 2.14 -2.38
C PHE A 52 -7.09 1.94 -2.77
N PHE A 53 -7.48 0.79 -3.29
CA PHE A 53 -8.87 0.53 -3.72
C PHE A 53 -9.50 -0.52 -2.84
N GLU A 54 -10.52 -0.13 -2.10
CA GLU A 54 -11.17 -0.99 -1.12
C GLU A 54 -12.51 -1.53 -1.63
N PHE A 55 -12.77 -2.79 -1.29
CA PHE A 55 -13.94 -3.56 -1.68
C PHE A 55 -14.52 -4.28 -0.46
N ALA A 56 -15.84 -4.33 -0.39
CA ALA A 56 -16.59 -5.16 0.53
C ALA A 56 -17.04 -6.43 -0.19
N VAL A 57 -16.73 -7.60 0.37
CA VAL A 57 -17.05 -8.92 -0.18
C VAL A 57 -17.95 -9.66 0.81
N LYS A 58 -19.14 -10.06 0.32
CA LYS A 58 -20.16 -10.74 1.11
C LYS A 58 -20.41 -12.15 0.59
N PHE A 59 -20.03 -13.15 1.37
CA PHE A 59 -20.17 -14.57 1.03
C PHE A 59 -21.55 -15.10 1.40
N GLY A 60 -22.34 -15.45 0.39
CA GLY A 60 -23.65 -16.09 0.56
C GLY A 60 -23.55 -17.49 1.20
N ARG A 61 -24.69 -18.00 1.71
CA ARG A 61 -24.77 -19.36 2.29
C ARG A 61 -24.46 -20.48 1.29
N GLU A 62 -24.58 -20.17 0.00
CA GLU A 62 -24.34 -21.06 -1.12
C GLU A 62 -22.89 -21.03 -1.63
N TYR A 63 -21.98 -20.29 -0.98
CA TYR A 63 -20.56 -20.30 -1.34
C TYR A 63 -19.94 -21.69 -1.07
N PRO A 64 -19.14 -22.29 -1.99
CA PRO A 64 -18.62 -21.75 -3.25
C PRO A 64 -19.44 -22.09 -4.51
N THR A 65 -20.64 -22.63 -4.38
CA THR A 65 -21.51 -22.94 -5.52
C THR A 65 -21.98 -21.67 -6.24
N LYS A 66 -22.24 -20.59 -5.50
CA LYS A 66 -22.50 -19.25 -6.06
C LYS A 66 -21.36 -18.28 -5.70
N PRO A 67 -21.08 -17.27 -6.55
CA PRO A 67 -20.08 -16.25 -6.25
C PRO A 67 -20.49 -15.40 -5.05
N PRO A 68 -19.55 -14.79 -4.32
CA PRO A 68 -19.85 -13.75 -3.35
C PRO A 68 -20.32 -12.46 -4.05
N ALA A 69 -21.02 -11.60 -3.32
CA ALA A 69 -21.30 -10.24 -3.78
C ALA A 69 -20.11 -9.33 -3.49
N VAL A 70 -19.73 -8.48 -4.44
CA VAL A 70 -18.61 -7.53 -4.28
C VAL A 70 -19.09 -6.11 -4.54
N THR A 71 -18.72 -5.19 -3.66
CA THR A 71 -19.03 -3.76 -3.76
C THR A 71 -17.76 -2.93 -3.59
N ALA A 72 -17.43 -2.07 -4.53
CA ALA A 72 -16.36 -1.09 -4.39
C ALA A 72 -16.77 -0.01 -3.36
N VAL A 73 -15.89 0.22 -2.39
CA VAL A 73 -16.09 1.19 -1.30
C VAL A 73 -15.42 2.52 -1.64
N THR A 74 -14.30 2.48 -2.36
CA THR A 74 -13.55 3.69 -2.76
C THR A 74 -14.22 4.34 -3.96
N THR A 75 -15.30 5.10 -3.74
CA THR A 75 -16.11 5.70 -4.82
C THR A 75 -16.46 7.18 -4.60
N ASN A 76 -15.81 7.85 -3.64
CA ASN A 76 -16.09 9.25 -3.29
C ASN A 76 -17.58 9.48 -2.99
N SER A 77 -18.16 8.60 -2.18
CA SER A 77 -19.58 8.62 -1.80
C SER A 77 -20.53 8.58 -3.01
N GLY A 78 -20.27 7.69 -3.97
CA GLY A 78 -21.14 7.54 -5.14
C GLY A 78 -20.84 8.45 -6.33
N ARG A 79 -19.75 9.25 -6.27
CA ARG A 79 -19.47 10.31 -7.25
C ARG A 79 -18.37 9.97 -8.25
N THR A 80 -17.43 9.09 -7.90
CA THR A 80 -16.29 8.77 -8.74
C THR A 80 -16.46 7.36 -9.32
N ARG A 81 -16.56 7.28 -10.65
CA ARG A 81 -16.55 6.03 -11.43
C ARG A 81 -15.11 5.76 -11.84
N PHE A 82 -14.40 4.97 -11.05
CA PHE A 82 -12.97 4.71 -11.29
C PHE A 82 -12.69 3.90 -12.55
N ASN A 83 -13.64 3.09 -13.02
CA ASN A 83 -13.46 2.29 -14.22
C ASN A 83 -14.83 2.04 -14.89
N PRO A 84 -14.90 1.78 -16.21
CA PRO A 84 -16.14 1.38 -16.84
C PRO A 84 -16.83 0.19 -16.15
N ASN A 85 -16.05 -0.72 -15.57
CA ASN A 85 -16.51 -1.88 -14.82
C ASN A 85 -16.56 -1.68 -13.29
N ILE A 86 -16.14 -0.53 -12.76
CA ILE A 86 -16.19 -0.19 -11.33
C ILE A 86 -17.01 1.10 -11.18
N TYR A 87 -18.30 0.91 -10.92
CA TYR A 87 -19.30 1.96 -10.96
C TYR A 87 -19.20 2.86 -9.73
N SER A 88 -19.64 4.12 -9.85
CA SER A 88 -19.64 5.05 -8.73
C SER A 88 -20.53 4.57 -7.58
N GLY A 89 -21.64 3.90 -7.86
CA GLY A 89 -22.48 3.24 -6.85
C GLY A 89 -21.88 1.97 -6.24
N GLY A 90 -20.64 1.61 -6.56
CA GLY A 90 -19.93 0.46 -5.99
C GLY A 90 -20.11 -0.86 -6.75
N LYS A 91 -21.00 -0.93 -7.74
CA LYS A 91 -21.17 -2.15 -8.55
C LYS A 91 -19.88 -2.48 -9.33
N VAL A 92 -19.43 -3.73 -9.21
CA VAL A 92 -18.31 -4.28 -9.98
C VAL A 92 -18.86 -5.23 -11.05
N CYS A 93 -18.49 -5.00 -12.31
CA CYS A 93 -18.93 -5.78 -13.46
C CYS A 93 -17.84 -6.77 -13.90
N LEU A 94 -18.02 -8.05 -13.57
CA LEU A 94 -17.15 -9.16 -13.94
C LEU A 94 -17.99 -10.40 -14.29
N SER A 95 -17.55 -11.15 -15.31
CA SER A 95 -18.20 -12.41 -15.72
C SER A 95 -18.21 -13.44 -14.59
N ILE A 96 -17.09 -13.58 -13.87
CA ILE A 96 -16.97 -14.48 -12.71
C ILE A 96 -17.84 -14.08 -11.51
N LEU A 97 -18.40 -12.87 -11.49
CA LEU A 97 -19.37 -12.43 -10.49
C LEU A 97 -20.81 -12.50 -11.02
N GLY A 98 -21.02 -12.90 -12.27
CA GLY A 98 -22.33 -12.91 -12.94
C GLY A 98 -22.89 -11.50 -13.17
N THR A 99 -22.07 -10.46 -13.04
CA THR A 99 -22.47 -9.05 -13.21
C THR A 99 -22.08 -8.48 -14.58
N TRP A 100 -21.43 -9.29 -15.41
CA TRP A 100 -21.07 -8.99 -16.80
C TRP A 100 -21.21 -10.23 -17.67
N ARG A 101 -21.30 -10.04 -18.99
CA ARG A 101 -21.29 -11.14 -19.97
C ARG A 101 -19.91 -11.80 -19.98
N GLY A 102 -19.87 -13.12 -20.03
CA GLY A 102 -18.64 -13.90 -20.22
C GLY A 102 -18.84 -14.98 -21.27
N GLU A 103 -17.75 -15.43 -21.89
CA GLU A 103 -17.78 -16.61 -22.73
C GLU A 103 -17.89 -17.89 -21.89
N ARG A 104 -18.16 -19.02 -22.56
CA ARG A 104 -18.29 -20.31 -21.88
C ARG A 104 -16.95 -20.67 -21.22
N GLY A 105 -16.95 -20.69 -19.89
CA GLY A 105 -15.75 -20.98 -19.08
C GLY A 105 -15.18 -19.76 -18.36
N GLU A 106 -15.64 -18.55 -18.69
CA GLU A 106 -15.26 -17.30 -18.01
C GLU A 106 -16.21 -16.91 -16.88
N GLU A 107 -17.29 -17.66 -16.70
CA GLU A 107 -18.28 -17.47 -15.64
C GLU A 107 -17.83 -18.13 -14.32
N TRP A 108 -18.54 -17.81 -13.23
CA TRP A 108 -18.26 -18.39 -11.91
C TRP A 108 -18.23 -19.93 -11.94
N SER A 109 -17.20 -20.50 -11.32
CA SER A 109 -17.18 -21.91 -10.95
C SER A 109 -16.64 -22.06 -9.54
N SER A 110 -17.02 -23.13 -8.84
CA SER A 110 -16.51 -23.40 -7.49
C SER A 110 -15.01 -23.69 -7.43
N ALA A 111 -14.30 -23.72 -8.57
CA ALA A 111 -12.84 -23.76 -8.61
C ALA A 111 -12.22 -22.38 -8.33
N GLN A 112 -12.95 -21.29 -8.60
CA GLN A 112 -12.54 -19.92 -8.33
C GLN A 112 -12.70 -19.58 -6.83
N GLY A 113 -12.01 -18.55 -6.37
CA GLY A 113 -12.01 -18.13 -4.96
C GLY A 113 -11.85 -16.63 -4.80
N LEU A 114 -11.67 -16.17 -3.57
CA LEU A 114 -11.48 -14.75 -3.27
C LEU A 114 -10.29 -14.15 -4.01
N GLU A 115 -9.15 -14.84 -4.03
CA GLU A 115 -7.94 -14.37 -4.70
C GLU A 115 -8.17 -14.12 -6.19
N SER A 116 -8.79 -15.07 -6.91
CA SER A 116 -9.05 -14.91 -8.34
C SER A 116 -10.06 -13.81 -8.66
N ILE A 117 -11.03 -13.56 -7.76
CA ILE A 117 -11.91 -12.39 -7.84
C ILE A 117 -11.08 -11.10 -7.74
N LEU A 118 -10.21 -10.99 -6.73
CA LEU A 118 -9.39 -9.78 -6.53
C LEU A 118 -8.41 -9.56 -7.68
N ILE A 119 -7.77 -10.60 -8.20
CA ILE A 119 -6.91 -10.53 -9.39
C ILE A 119 -7.71 -10.07 -10.61
N SER A 120 -8.95 -10.56 -10.79
CA SER A 120 -9.80 -10.14 -11.92
C SER A 120 -10.20 -8.66 -11.80
N ILE A 121 -10.48 -8.17 -10.59
CA ILE A 121 -10.75 -6.76 -10.35
C ILE A 121 -9.51 -5.91 -10.62
N GLN A 122 -8.34 -6.32 -10.13
CA GLN A 122 -7.08 -5.63 -10.39
C GLN A 122 -6.76 -5.59 -11.89
N SER A 123 -7.10 -6.65 -12.63
CA SER A 123 -6.89 -6.71 -14.09
C SER A 123 -7.73 -5.70 -14.87
N LEU A 124 -8.85 -5.22 -14.31
CA LEU A 124 -9.63 -4.12 -14.90
C LEU A 124 -8.89 -2.78 -14.80
N MET A 125 -7.97 -2.63 -13.86
CA MET A 125 -7.20 -1.40 -13.62
C MET A 125 -6.03 -1.31 -14.63
N SER A 126 -6.35 -1.34 -15.91
CA SER A 126 -5.39 -1.32 -17.02
C SER A 126 -4.77 0.07 -17.24
N SER A 127 -3.71 0.14 -18.05
CA SER A 127 -3.07 1.39 -18.45
C SER A 127 -3.99 2.29 -19.29
N ASN A 128 -4.96 1.71 -20.00
CA ASN A 128 -5.97 2.42 -20.77
C ASN A 128 -7.39 1.97 -20.40
N PRO A 129 -7.94 2.46 -19.27
CA PRO A 129 -9.26 2.03 -18.82
C PRO A 129 -10.42 2.52 -19.69
N TYR A 130 -10.17 3.37 -20.70
CA TYR A 130 -11.17 3.78 -21.68
C TYR A 130 -11.63 2.59 -22.54
N GLU A 131 -10.71 1.68 -22.86
CA GLU A 131 -10.96 0.49 -23.69
C GLU A 131 -11.87 -0.53 -22.97
N ASN A 132 -12.04 -0.41 -21.66
CA ASN A 132 -12.93 -1.28 -20.90
C ASN A 132 -14.42 -0.98 -21.14
N GLU A 133 -14.77 0.17 -21.73
CA GLU A 133 -16.15 0.50 -22.04
C GLU A 133 -16.60 -0.23 -23.33
N PRO A 134 -17.74 -0.95 -23.32
CA PRO A 134 -18.27 -1.60 -24.52
C PRO A 134 -18.40 -0.68 -25.72
N GLY A 135 -17.84 -1.11 -26.85
CA GLY A 135 -17.84 -0.36 -28.11
C GLY A 135 -16.67 0.61 -28.26
N PHE A 136 -15.74 0.66 -27.30
CA PHE A 136 -14.55 1.52 -27.30
C PHE A 136 -13.23 0.74 -27.29
N GLU A 137 -13.28 -0.59 -27.40
CA GLU A 137 -12.13 -1.51 -27.28
C GLU A 137 -11.05 -1.26 -28.35
N ASP A 138 -11.46 -0.96 -29.59
CA ASP A 138 -10.59 -0.79 -30.76
C ASP A 138 -10.51 0.66 -31.27
N GLY A 139 -10.83 1.64 -30.41
CA GLY A 139 -10.86 3.06 -30.76
C GLY A 139 -9.48 3.58 -31.20
N LYS A 140 -9.27 3.73 -32.52
CA LYS A 140 -7.99 4.18 -33.11
C LYS A 140 -8.07 5.55 -33.78
N SER A 141 -9.25 6.17 -33.81
CA SER A 141 -9.40 7.50 -34.39
C SER A 141 -8.65 8.53 -33.53
N GLU A 142 -8.28 9.67 -34.13
CA GLU A 142 -7.67 10.77 -33.35
C GLU A 142 -8.60 11.28 -32.24
N PHE A 143 -9.92 11.15 -32.44
CA PHE A 143 -10.92 11.44 -31.41
C PHE A 143 -10.82 10.46 -30.24
N ASP A 144 -10.70 9.16 -30.50
CA ASP A 144 -10.58 8.12 -29.46
C ASP A 144 -9.26 8.26 -28.70
N LYS A 145 -8.14 8.44 -29.40
CA LYS A 145 -6.82 8.63 -28.77
C LYS A 145 -6.81 9.81 -27.81
N LYS A 146 -7.45 10.92 -28.21
CA LYS A 146 -7.60 12.08 -27.32
C LYS A 146 -8.41 11.72 -26.07
N ASN A 147 -9.57 11.08 -26.23
CA ASN A 147 -10.41 10.69 -25.10
C ASN A 147 -9.73 9.66 -24.18
N GLN A 148 -8.94 8.74 -24.72
CA GLN A 148 -8.13 7.81 -23.93
C GLN A 148 -7.16 8.56 -23.01
N VAL A 149 -6.40 9.51 -23.57
CA VAL A 149 -5.47 10.35 -22.80
C VAL A 149 -6.21 11.17 -21.75
N ASP A 150 -7.31 11.81 -22.12
CA ASP A 150 -8.10 12.65 -21.21
C ASP A 150 -8.75 11.81 -20.09
N TYR A 151 -9.20 10.58 -20.38
CA TYR A 151 -9.75 9.67 -19.38
C TYR A 151 -8.67 9.16 -18.42
N VAL A 152 -7.51 8.75 -18.94
CA VAL A 152 -6.35 8.34 -18.13
C VAL A 152 -5.94 9.47 -17.18
N ALA A 153 -5.85 10.71 -17.67
CA ALA A 153 -5.52 11.87 -16.84
C ALA A 153 -6.56 12.09 -15.73
N LYS A 154 -7.85 11.93 -16.05
CA LYS A 154 -8.96 12.04 -15.09
C LYS A 154 -8.85 11.00 -13.97
N ILE A 155 -8.65 9.73 -14.34
CA ILE A 155 -8.51 8.63 -13.38
C ILE A 155 -7.28 8.83 -12.50
N ARG A 156 -6.13 9.22 -13.09
CA ARG A 156 -4.89 9.46 -12.33
C ARG A 156 -5.07 10.54 -11.26
N HIS A 157 -5.69 11.65 -11.62
CA HIS A 157 -5.97 12.72 -10.66
C HIS A 157 -6.87 12.24 -9.51
N GLU A 158 -7.95 11.53 -9.84
CA GLU A 158 -8.91 11.03 -8.85
C GLU A 158 -8.33 9.88 -7.99
N THR A 159 -7.42 9.06 -8.53
CA THR A 159 -6.63 8.07 -7.79
C THR A 159 -5.80 8.76 -6.72
N LEU A 160 -4.98 9.75 -7.11
CA LEU A 160 -4.14 10.51 -6.17
C LEU A 160 -5.00 11.22 -5.12
N ARG A 161 -6.06 11.90 -5.57
CA ARG A 161 -6.97 12.63 -4.69
C ARG A 161 -7.63 11.68 -3.71
N ILE A 162 -8.52 10.81 -4.17
CA ILE A 162 -9.47 10.02 -3.35
C ILE A 162 -8.80 8.81 -2.70
N SER A 163 -8.17 7.97 -3.52
CA SER A 163 -7.73 6.64 -3.06
C SER A 163 -6.56 6.76 -2.06
N ILE A 164 -5.75 7.81 -2.20
CA ILE A 164 -4.55 8.06 -1.40
C ILE A 164 -4.75 9.23 -0.44
N ILE A 165 -4.86 10.46 -0.95
CA ILE A 165 -4.77 11.67 -0.11
C ILE A 165 -5.97 11.78 0.83
N GLU A 166 -7.21 11.71 0.35
CA GLU A 166 -8.39 11.85 1.23
C GLU A 166 -8.44 10.75 2.28
N ARG A 167 -8.14 9.50 1.88
CA ARG A 167 -8.08 8.38 2.81
C ARG A 167 -7.07 8.62 3.94
N LEU A 168 -5.87 9.10 3.62
CA LEU A 168 -4.86 9.34 4.65
C LEU A 168 -5.14 10.57 5.49
N GLU A 169 -5.75 11.61 4.91
CA GLU A 169 -6.29 12.74 5.68
C GLU A 169 -7.30 12.27 6.72
N ASP A 170 -8.24 11.40 6.33
CA ASP A 170 -9.23 10.82 7.22
C ASP A 170 -8.56 9.97 8.33
N TYR A 171 -7.56 9.17 7.99
CA TYR A 171 -6.81 8.36 8.96
C TYR A 171 -6.00 9.18 9.97
N LEU A 172 -5.50 10.34 9.55
CA LEU A 172 -4.67 11.25 10.34
C LEU A 172 -5.47 12.40 10.99
N GLY A 173 -6.77 12.51 10.70
CA GLY A 173 -7.60 13.61 11.18
C GLY A 173 -7.19 14.97 10.62
N ILE A 174 -6.58 15.01 9.43
CA ILE A 174 -6.23 16.26 8.75
C ILE A 174 -7.53 16.85 8.21
N GLY A 175 -7.98 17.93 8.85
CA GLY A 175 -9.32 18.47 8.65
C GLY A 175 -9.66 18.81 7.21
N ARG A 176 -10.86 18.41 6.81
CA ARG A 176 -11.62 19.00 5.69
C ARG A 176 -12.80 19.77 6.26
N GLU A 177 -13.16 20.86 5.62
CA GLU A 177 -14.55 21.32 5.69
C GLU A 177 -15.42 20.18 5.14
N LYS A 178 -16.10 19.43 6.03
CA LYS A 178 -17.08 18.42 5.61
C LYS A 178 -18.12 19.14 4.76
N VAL A 179 -18.23 18.79 3.48
CA VAL A 179 -19.29 19.33 2.62
C VAL A 179 -20.63 18.92 3.25
N PRO A 180 -21.49 19.88 3.66
CA PRO A 180 -22.76 19.55 4.29
C PRO A 180 -23.63 18.72 3.33
N GLY A 181 -24.16 17.58 3.82
CA GLY A 181 -25.12 16.76 3.09
C GLY A 181 -24.56 15.54 2.34
N VAL A 182 -23.25 15.28 2.37
CA VAL A 182 -22.66 14.04 1.86
C VAL A 182 -22.50 13.05 3.01
N VAL A 183 -23.31 11.98 3.01
CA VAL A 183 -23.10 10.82 3.90
C VAL A 183 -22.23 9.83 3.12
N PRO A 184 -20.97 9.59 3.54
CA PRO A 184 -20.16 8.54 2.92
C PRO A 184 -20.88 7.20 3.10
N TYR A 185 -20.98 6.42 2.03
CA TYR A 185 -21.40 5.03 2.17
C TYR A 185 -20.36 4.32 3.04
N ASN A 186 -20.74 4.03 4.27
CA ASN A 186 -19.95 3.24 5.19
C ASN A 186 -20.53 1.83 5.20
N ALA A 187 -19.83 0.88 4.61
CA ALA A 187 -20.24 -0.52 4.62
C ALA A 187 -20.45 -1.07 6.05
N ASP A 188 -19.87 -0.42 7.06
CA ASP A 188 -20.06 -0.77 8.48
C ASP A 188 -21.39 -0.29 9.06
N ASP A 189 -22.08 0.70 8.46
CA ASP A 189 -23.36 1.21 8.97
C ASP A 189 -24.48 0.16 8.86
N ASP A 190 -24.37 -0.79 7.92
CA ASP A 190 -25.27 -1.93 7.79
C ASP A 190 -25.14 -2.94 8.95
N TYR A 191 -24.12 -2.81 9.81
CA TYR A 191 -23.78 -3.78 10.87
C TYR A 191 -23.63 -3.18 12.27
N ARG A 192 -23.82 -1.86 12.44
CA ARG A 192 -23.85 -1.23 13.76
C ARG A 192 -25.17 -1.56 14.45
N GLU A 193 -25.20 -2.59 15.30
CA GLU A 193 -26.32 -2.78 16.24
C GLU A 193 -26.34 -1.66 17.31
N ASN A 194 -25.18 -1.06 17.60
CA ASN A 194 -25.02 0.10 18.49
C ASN A 194 -23.97 1.08 17.94
N SER A 195 -24.19 2.38 18.14
CA SER A 195 -23.31 3.48 17.69
C SER A 195 -21.96 3.59 18.43
N VAL A 196 -21.56 2.56 19.18
CA VAL A 196 -20.44 2.59 20.15
C VAL A 196 -19.22 1.78 19.66
N ASP A 197 -19.38 0.91 18.67
CA ASP A 197 -18.26 0.12 18.14
C ASP A 197 -17.30 0.98 17.30
N ALA A 198 -16.00 0.81 17.56
CA ALA A 198 -14.94 1.46 16.79
C ALA A 198 -15.05 1.13 15.29
N PRO A 199 -14.76 2.07 14.37
CA PRO A 199 -14.73 1.81 12.93
C PRO A 199 -13.79 0.64 12.58
N PHE A 200 -14.21 -0.27 11.70
CA PHE A 200 -13.37 -1.39 11.27
C PHE A 200 -12.46 -0.94 10.12
N GLU A 201 -11.24 -0.57 10.50
CA GLU A 201 -10.22 0.01 9.62
C GLU A 201 -8.99 -0.91 9.50
N PRO A 202 -9.15 -2.15 8.98
CA PRO A 202 -8.09 -3.18 9.01
C PRO A 202 -6.85 -2.82 8.19
N PHE A 203 -6.99 -1.88 7.24
CA PHE A 203 -5.91 -1.48 6.35
C PHE A 203 -5.24 -0.17 6.74
N LYS A 204 -5.60 0.43 7.89
CA LYS A 204 -5.10 1.74 8.31
C LYS A 204 -3.57 1.80 8.36
N ASP A 205 -2.94 0.88 9.09
CA ASP A 205 -1.48 0.83 9.17
C ASP A 205 -0.84 0.48 7.82
N LEU A 206 -1.43 -0.46 7.07
CA LEU A 206 -0.94 -0.87 5.77
C LEU A 206 -0.87 0.32 4.79
N CYS A 207 -1.95 1.10 4.68
CA CYS A 207 -1.98 2.28 3.81
C CYS A 207 -0.94 3.33 4.24
N LYS A 208 -0.79 3.58 5.55
CA LYS A 208 0.23 4.50 6.06
C LYS A 208 1.66 4.06 5.71
N ARG A 209 1.98 2.77 5.84
CA ARG A 209 3.29 2.22 5.47
C ARG A 209 3.54 2.32 3.97
N ARG A 210 2.58 1.85 3.17
CA ARG A 210 2.68 1.87 1.71
C ARG A 210 2.76 3.29 1.16
N PHE A 211 2.11 4.25 1.81
CA PHE A 211 2.25 5.65 1.45
C PHE A 211 3.69 6.15 1.58
N LEU A 212 4.36 5.85 2.70
CA LEU A 212 5.76 6.24 2.90
C LEU A 212 6.68 5.60 1.85
N TRP A 213 6.35 4.38 1.41
CA TRP A 213 7.10 3.68 0.36
C TRP A 213 6.94 4.32 -1.01
N TYR A 214 5.74 4.77 -1.35
CA TYR A 214 5.41 5.28 -2.69
C TYR A 214 5.39 6.82 -2.78
N TYR A 215 5.79 7.51 -1.71
CA TYR A 215 5.76 8.96 -1.61
C TYR A 215 6.48 9.66 -2.78
N ASP A 216 7.70 9.23 -3.10
CA ASP A 216 8.48 9.77 -4.21
C ASP A 216 7.79 9.53 -5.57
N SER A 217 7.15 8.37 -5.75
CA SER A 217 6.39 8.05 -6.97
C SER A 217 5.17 8.96 -7.12
N TYR A 218 4.42 9.21 -6.04
CA TYR A 218 3.28 10.13 -6.04
C TYR A 218 3.69 11.57 -6.36
N LEU A 219 4.78 12.06 -5.74
CA LEU A 219 5.31 13.39 -6.04
C LEU A 219 5.72 13.52 -7.50
N SER A 220 6.46 12.54 -8.02
CA SER A 220 6.87 12.50 -9.43
C SER A 220 5.67 12.54 -10.38
N ALA A 221 4.64 11.72 -10.10
CA ALA A 221 3.41 11.71 -10.89
C ALA A 221 2.70 13.08 -10.85
N ILE A 222 2.61 13.72 -9.69
CA ILE A 222 2.01 15.05 -9.56
C ILE A 222 2.77 16.10 -10.36
N GLU A 223 4.11 16.13 -10.28
CA GLU A 223 4.92 17.12 -11.02
C GLU A 223 4.77 16.94 -12.53
N ILE A 224 4.86 15.70 -13.03
CA ILE A 224 4.70 15.39 -14.46
C ILE A 224 3.33 15.83 -14.97
N GLU A 225 2.26 15.57 -14.22
CA GLU A 225 0.90 15.87 -14.67
C GLU A 225 0.51 17.34 -14.49
N LYS A 226 1.12 18.03 -13.51
CA LYS A 226 0.97 19.47 -13.32
C LYS A 226 1.51 20.28 -14.52
N GLU A 227 2.56 19.80 -15.17
CA GLU A 227 3.08 20.42 -16.40
C GLU A 227 2.10 20.27 -17.59
N LYS A 228 1.30 19.19 -17.60
CA LYS A 228 0.36 18.88 -18.68
C LYS A 228 -1.02 19.51 -18.48
N HIS A 229 -1.45 19.66 -17.23
CA HIS A 229 -2.82 20.08 -16.88
C HIS A 229 -2.80 21.26 -15.92
N ALA A 230 -3.27 22.42 -16.39
CA ALA A 230 -3.42 23.60 -15.56
C ALA A 230 -4.45 23.38 -14.43
N ASP A 231 -4.14 23.90 -13.24
CA ASP A 231 -5.08 23.90 -12.12
C ASP A 231 -6.38 24.63 -12.47
N GLY A 232 -7.52 24.06 -12.05
CA GLY A 232 -8.85 24.56 -12.35
C GLY A 232 -9.38 24.16 -13.73
N LYS A 233 -8.56 23.58 -14.63
CA LYS A 233 -9.06 23.00 -15.88
C LYS A 233 -10.05 21.89 -15.54
N ARG A 234 -11.28 22.00 -16.06
CA ARG A 234 -12.32 20.98 -15.88
C ARG A 234 -11.94 19.70 -16.60
N PHE A 235 -12.38 18.58 -16.04
CA PHE A 235 -12.28 17.29 -16.69
C PHE A 235 -13.09 17.26 -17.98
N ASP A 236 -12.47 16.77 -19.05
CA ASP A 236 -13.14 16.54 -20.32
C ASP A 236 -14.16 15.39 -20.17
N ARG A 237 -15.36 15.57 -20.73
CA ARG A 237 -16.43 14.59 -20.64
C ARG A 237 -16.24 13.51 -21.68
N MET A 238 -16.28 12.24 -21.26
CA MET A 238 -16.11 11.12 -22.18
C MET A 238 -17.40 10.85 -22.97
N PRO A 239 -17.32 10.28 -24.19
CA PRO A 239 -18.50 9.98 -25.01
C PRO A 239 -19.53 9.08 -24.31
N PHE A 240 -19.06 8.17 -23.45
CA PHE A 240 -19.91 7.25 -22.67
C PHE A 240 -20.40 7.83 -21.33
N GLU A 241 -20.01 9.05 -20.96
CA GLU A 241 -20.52 9.73 -19.77
C GLU A 241 -21.86 10.42 -20.10
N GLY A 242 -22.96 9.89 -19.57
CA GLY A 242 -24.35 10.30 -19.71
C GLY A 242 -25.01 10.62 -18.37
N ALA A 243 -26.34 10.75 -18.36
CA ALA A 243 -27.08 10.94 -17.12
C ALA A 243 -26.89 9.73 -16.17
N GLY A 244 -26.25 9.95 -15.03
CA GLY A 244 -26.07 8.93 -13.98
C GLY A 244 -24.66 8.31 -13.87
N ASN A 245 -23.72 8.61 -14.77
CA ASN A 245 -22.33 8.12 -14.70
C ASN A 245 -21.27 9.19 -15.00
N ILE A 246 -21.62 10.47 -14.89
CA ILE A 246 -20.69 11.60 -15.15
C ILE A 246 -19.64 11.66 -14.04
N MET A 247 -18.38 11.84 -14.42
CA MET A 247 -17.29 12.16 -13.51
C MET A 247 -16.83 13.60 -13.71
N GLU A 248 -17.47 14.52 -12.99
CA GLU A 248 -17.17 15.95 -13.01
C GLU A 248 -16.07 16.31 -12.00
N GLY A 249 -15.30 17.34 -12.32
CA GLY A 249 -14.21 17.81 -11.47
C GLY A 249 -13.26 18.71 -12.22
N CYS A 250 -12.15 19.06 -11.57
CA CYS A 250 -11.07 19.83 -12.18
C CYS A 250 -9.71 19.36 -11.67
N PHE A 251 -8.68 19.53 -12.49
CA PHE A 251 -7.30 19.28 -12.10
C PHE A 251 -6.86 20.28 -11.03
N GLN A 252 -6.15 19.81 -10.00
CA GLN A 252 -5.76 20.58 -8.82
C GLN A 252 -4.41 20.11 -8.27
N TYR A 253 -3.45 19.83 -9.15
CA TYR A 253 -2.18 19.20 -8.80
C TYR A 253 -1.35 20.02 -7.79
N THR A 254 -1.42 21.36 -7.83
CA THR A 254 -0.73 22.18 -6.80
C THR A 254 -1.31 21.96 -5.40
N SER A 255 -2.63 21.80 -5.29
CA SER A 255 -3.27 21.48 -4.01
C SER A 255 -2.97 20.05 -3.57
N LEU A 256 -3.02 19.09 -4.49
CA LEU A 256 -2.69 17.69 -4.19
C LEU A 256 -1.26 17.55 -3.67
N LYS A 257 -0.29 18.25 -4.28
CA LYS A 257 1.10 18.26 -3.79
C LYS A 257 1.20 18.68 -2.33
N LYS A 258 0.65 19.85 -1.99
CA LYS A 258 0.70 20.39 -0.62
C LYS A 258 0.08 19.43 0.40
N ARG A 259 -1.07 18.83 0.04
CA ARG A 259 -1.77 17.88 0.90
C ARG A 259 -0.96 16.59 1.09
N LEU A 260 -0.32 16.11 0.03
CA LEU A 260 0.60 14.96 0.07
C LEU A 260 1.79 15.24 1.02
N GLU A 261 2.41 16.42 0.91
CA GLU A 261 3.51 16.86 1.79
C GLU A 261 3.05 16.94 3.25
N THR A 262 1.88 17.51 3.53
CA THR A 262 1.31 17.56 4.89
C THR A 262 1.07 16.16 5.48
N ILE A 263 0.56 15.21 4.68
CA ILE A 263 0.40 13.81 5.12
C ILE A 263 1.75 13.21 5.48
N TYR A 264 2.76 13.42 4.64
CA TYR A 264 4.10 12.90 4.86
C TYR A 264 4.74 13.45 6.13
N GLU A 265 4.64 14.76 6.36
CA GLU A 265 5.07 15.42 7.60
C GLU A 265 4.35 14.82 8.82
N LYS A 266 3.03 14.66 8.77
CA LYS A 266 2.24 14.07 9.87
C LYS A 266 2.60 12.62 10.18
N LEU A 267 2.95 11.82 9.18
CA LEU A 267 3.39 10.44 9.40
C LEU A 267 4.80 10.37 10.01
N ASN A 268 5.68 11.30 9.64
CA ASN A 268 6.99 11.42 10.29
C ASN A 268 6.83 11.89 11.75
N GLU A 269 5.96 12.86 12.02
CA GLU A 269 5.62 13.28 13.39
C GLU A 269 5.05 12.11 14.22
N GLU A 270 4.13 11.31 13.65
CA GLU A 270 3.58 10.12 14.31
C GLU A 270 4.67 9.10 14.65
N MET A 271 5.61 8.85 13.73
CA MET A 271 6.73 7.94 13.94
C MET A 271 7.65 8.39 15.07
N GLU A 272 8.07 9.66 15.07
CA GLU A 272 8.95 10.21 16.12
C GLU A 272 8.24 10.24 17.49
N ALA A 273 6.92 10.50 17.51
CA ALA A 273 6.12 10.52 18.73
C ALA A 273 6.11 9.16 19.46
N TRP A 274 6.25 8.04 18.75
CA TRP A 274 6.28 6.71 19.37
C TRP A 274 7.41 6.53 20.38
N GLY A 275 8.53 7.23 20.21
CA GLY A 275 9.61 7.23 21.21
C GLY A 275 9.14 7.78 22.56
N ALA A 276 8.50 8.95 22.55
CA ALA A 276 7.98 9.60 23.74
C ALA A 276 6.78 8.82 24.35
N GLU A 277 5.88 8.32 23.50
CA GLU A 277 4.77 7.46 23.94
C GLU A 277 5.28 6.16 24.59
N GLY A 278 6.33 5.57 24.02
CA GLY A 278 6.99 4.38 24.52
C GLY A 278 7.69 4.59 25.87
N GLN A 279 8.34 5.73 26.07
CA GLN A 279 8.89 6.10 27.39
C GLN A 279 7.79 6.21 28.45
N LEU A 280 6.66 6.84 28.12
CA LEU A 280 5.51 6.90 29.01
C LEU A 280 4.92 5.51 29.28
N ALA A 281 4.85 4.63 28.28
CA ALA A 281 4.41 3.25 28.44
C ALA A 281 5.34 2.45 29.37
N THR A 282 6.65 2.70 29.28
CA THR A 282 7.68 2.10 30.16
C THR A 282 7.50 2.57 31.60
N GLN A 283 7.33 3.88 31.82
CA GLN A 283 7.09 4.46 33.15
C GLN A 283 5.79 3.95 33.79
N LYS A 284 4.78 3.62 32.98
CA LYS A 284 3.51 3.04 33.42
C LYS A 284 3.54 1.51 33.53
N GLU A 285 4.70 0.89 33.33
CA GLU A 285 4.89 -0.57 33.40
C GLU A 285 3.90 -1.35 32.52
N LEU A 286 3.59 -0.81 31.32
CA LEU A 286 2.69 -1.50 30.40
C LEU A 286 3.33 -2.80 29.90
N SER A 287 2.52 -3.85 29.77
CA SER A 287 2.98 -5.19 29.37
C SER A 287 3.71 -5.22 28.03
N ILE A 288 3.33 -4.35 27.09
CA ILE A 288 4.00 -4.20 25.80
C ILE A 288 5.46 -3.76 25.98
N SER A 289 5.75 -2.85 26.92
CA SER A 289 7.13 -2.41 27.19
C SER A 289 8.01 -3.58 27.64
N SER A 290 7.53 -4.39 28.59
CA SER A 290 8.26 -5.56 29.07
C SER A 290 8.41 -6.63 27.99
N ASN A 291 7.40 -6.78 27.11
CA ASN A 291 7.46 -7.70 25.99
C ASN A 291 8.54 -7.30 24.99
N LEU A 292 8.58 -6.02 24.57
CA LEU A 292 9.58 -5.51 23.63
C LEU A 292 10.99 -5.60 24.22
N GLN A 293 11.17 -5.24 25.50
CA GLN A 293 12.45 -5.39 26.21
C GLN A 293 12.94 -6.84 26.19
N ARG A 294 12.06 -7.80 26.48
CA ARG A 294 12.40 -9.22 26.43
C ARG A 294 12.75 -9.69 25.02
N GLN A 295 12.01 -9.26 23.99
CA GLN A 295 12.34 -9.58 22.60
C GLN A 295 13.74 -9.02 22.23
N TYR A 296 14.03 -7.79 22.61
CA TYR A 296 15.36 -7.17 22.41
C TYR A 296 16.48 -8.02 23.03
N GLU A 297 16.37 -8.38 24.31
CA GLU A 297 17.39 -9.18 25.01
C GLU A 297 17.64 -10.53 24.33
N GLN A 298 16.56 -11.21 23.94
CA GLN A 298 16.64 -12.50 23.23
C GLN A 298 17.32 -12.37 21.86
N ILE A 299 17.03 -11.29 21.12
CA ILE A 299 17.61 -11.05 19.79
C ILE A 299 19.09 -10.70 19.92
N VAL A 300 19.45 -9.83 20.87
CA VAL A 300 20.86 -9.47 21.13
C VAL A 300 21.68 -10.69 21.52
N GLU A 301 21.16 -11.54 22.42
CA GLU A 301 21.83 -12.78 22.80
C GLU A 301 21.99 -13.74 21.61
N PHE A 302 20.96 -13.87 20.77
CA PHE A 302 21.01 -14.70 19.56
C PHE A 302 22.13 -14.27 18.60
N TYR A 303 22.25 -12.97 18.30
CA TYR A 303 23.27 -12.48 17.38
C TYR A 303 24.68 -12.46 17.98
N LYS A 304 24.82 -12.29 19.30
CA LYS A 304 26.11 -12.46 20.00
C LYS A 304 26.62 -13.90 19.93
N ASN A 305 25.74 -14.88 20.11
CA ASN A 305 26.15 -16.29 20.13
C ASN A 305 26.45 -16.87 18.73
N ASN A 306 25.88 -16.29 17.68
CA ASN A 306 26.08 -16.75 16.30
C ASN A 306 27.28 -16.10 15.59
N ASP A 307 28.13 -15.36 16.33
CA ASP A 307 29.33 -14.68 15.80
C ASP A 307 29.02 -13.81 14.56
N SER A 308 27.84 -13.19 14.58
CA SER A 308 27.37 -12.32 13.49
C SER A 308 28.06 -10.96 13.58
N VAL A 309 29.34 -10.89 13.19
CA VAL A 309 30.16 -9.66 13.11
C VAL A 309 29.49 -8.56 12.28
N THR A 310 28.44 -8.91 11.53
CA THR A 310 27.72 -8.04 10.62
C THR A 310 26.63 -7.18 11.27
N LEU A 311 26.34 -7.32 12.57
CA LEU A 311 25.18 -6.65 13.18
C LEU A 311 25.41 -6.26 14.65
N ASP A 312 25.12 -5.01 14.98
CA ASP A 312 25.05 -4.51 16.36
C ASP A 312 23.68 -3.89 16.65
N LEU A 313 23.16 -4.10 17.87
CA LEU A 313 21.82 -3.69 18.28
C LEU A 313 21.88 -3.03 19.66
N GLU A 314 21.29 -1.85 19.75
CA GLU A 314 21.14 -1.11 21.01
C GLU A 314 19.77 -0.45 21.14
N LEU A 315 19.38 -0.12 22.38
CA LEU A 315 18.19 0.67 22.67
C LEU A 315 18.59 2.14 22.80
N VAL A 316 17.97 3.01 21.99
CA VAL A 316 18.19 4.46 22.08
C VAL A 316 17.64 4.95 23.42
N ASP A 317 18.50 5.56 24.24
CA ASP A 317 18.16 6.04 25.59
C ASP A 317 17.53 4.99 26.51
N LYS A 318 17.87 3.71 26.31
CA LYS A 318 17.25 2.55 27.02
C LYS A 318 15.73 2.46 26.82
N ASN A 319 15.22 3.01 25.73
CA ASN A 319 13.81 2.97 25.37
C ASN A 319 13.49 1.69 24.57
N PRO A 320 12.65 0.76 25.08
CA PRO A 320 12.30 -0.47 24.36
C PRO A 320 11.54 -0.23 23.05
N PHE A 321 11.10 1.01 22.78
CA PHE A 321 10.33 1.38 21.60
C PHE A 321 11.17 2.03 20.49
N VAL A 322 12.45 2.30 20.73
CA VAL A 322 13.36 2.88 19.73
C VAL A 322 14.66 2.10 19.71
N TRP A 323 14.85 1.29 18.67
CA TRP A 323 16.04 0.47 18.53
C TRP A 323 16.96 1.07 17.48
N GLN A 324 18.26 1.00 17.75
CA GLN A 324 19.30 1.32 16.80
C GLN A 324 19.94 0.02 16.34
N LEU A 325 19.96 -0.17 15.04
CA LEU A 325 20.63 -1.26 14.35
C LEU A 325 21.81 -0.68 13.58
N VAL A 326 23.01 -1.22 13.81
CA VAL A 326 24.18 -0.97 12.97
C VAL A 326 24.42 -2.22 12.12
N LEU A 327 24.23 -2.08 10.81
CA LEU A 327 24.49 -3.14 9.84
C LEU A 327 25.87 -2.92 9.22
N PHE A 328 26.76 -3.88 9.38
CA PHE A 328 28.07 -3.88 8.73
C PHE A 328 27.98 -4.68 7.43
N GLY A 329 28.37 -4.05 6.32
CA GLY A 329 28.30 -4.69 5.01
C GLY A 329 29.26 -5.87 4.89
N ARG A 330 28.77 -6.98 4.31
CA ARG A 330 29.54 -8.23 4.23
C ARG A 330 30.74 -8.11 3.29
N PRO A 331 31.88 -8.76 3.63
CA PRO A 331 33.02 -8.86 2.74
C PRO A 331 32.64 -9.42 1.37
N MET A 332 33.29 -8.94 0.32
CA MET A 332 33.08 -9.41 -1.06
C MET A 332 31.68 -9.12 -1.64
N THR A 333 30.89 -8.23 -1.01
CA THR A 333 29.63 -7.72 -1.55
C THR A 333 29.78 -6.27 -2.01
N ASN A 334 28.74 -5.70 -2.64
CA ASN A 334 28.74 -4.25 -2.93
C ASN A 334 28.59 -3.36 -1.69
N LEU A 335 28.30 -3.95 -0.53
CA LEU A 335 28.19 -3.26 0.75
C LEU A 335 29.49 -3.33 1.58
N ASP A 336 30.51 -4.03 1.09
CA ASP A 336 31.77 -4.28 1.81
C ASP A 336 32.39 -2.99 2.37
N GLY A 337 32.72 -3.02 3.67
CA GLY A 337 33.25 -1.89 4.43
C GLY A 337 32.21 -0.85 4.85
N GLY A 338 30.93 -1.01 4.50
CA GLY A 338 29.85 -0.12 4.90
C GLY A 338 29.42 -0.29 6.34
N MET A 339 28.97 0.80 6.96
CA MET A 339 28.39 0.83 8.30
C MET A 339 27.10 1.64 8.27
N PHE A 340 25.95 0.96 8.30
CA PHE A 340 24.65 1.60 8.13
C PHE A 340 23.91 1.68 9.46
N ARG A 341 23.64 2.90 9.92
CA ARG A 341 22.80 3.17 11.08
C ARG A 341 21.33 3.20 10.68
N ILE A 342 20.54 2.32 11.29
CA ILE A 342 19.13 2.12 10.99
C ILE A 342 18.35 2.26 12.31
N LYS A 343 17.38 3.15 12.34
CA LYS A 343 16.44 3.30 13.46
C LYS A 343 15.15 2.54 13.21
N LEU A 344 14.68 1.88 14.26
CA LEU A 344 13.40 1.19 14.31
C LEU A 344 12.53 1.87 15.36
N TYR A 345 11.41 2.43 14.91
CA TYR A 345 10.39 3.03 15.76
C TYR A 345 9.25 2.04 15.94
N LEU A 346 8.95 1.70 17.19
CA LEU A 346 7.95 0.72 17.58
C LEU A 346 6.74 1.42 18.20
N SER A 347 5.56 1.17 17.67
CA SER A 347 4.33 1.72 18.23
C SER A 347 3.94 1.02 19.53
N THR A 348 3.32 1.76 20.45
CA THR A 348 2.64 1.18 21.62
C THR A 348 1.49 0.23 21.27
N LYS A 349 1.07 0.22 19.99
CA LYS A 349 0.05 -0.67 19.43
C LYS A 349 0.63 -1.85 18.64
N PHE A 350 1.93 -2.11 18.73
CA PHE A 350 2.51 -3.30 18.10
C PHE A 350 1.88 -4.58 18.68
N PRO A 351 1.47 -5.58 17.86
CA PRO A 351 1.75 -5.73 16.42
C PRO A 351 0.67 -5.21 15.47
N ASP A 352 -0.42 -4.60 15.95
CA ASP A 352 -1.47 -4.04 15.08
C ASP A 352 -0.92 -2.89 14.22
N THR A 353 0.04 -2.14 14.77
CA THR A 353 0.82 -1.13 14.05
C THR A 353 2.26 -1.60 13.94
N LEU A 354 2.70 -1.86 12.70
CA LEU A 354 4.03 -2.42 12.46
C LEU A 354 5.14 -1.35 12.61
N PRO A 355 6.39 -1.77 12.86
CA PRO A 355 7.53 -0.85 13.00
C PRO A 355 7.70 0.08 11.81
N ARG A 356 8.25 1.27 12.05
CA ARG A 356 8.77 2.17 11.01
C ARG A 356 10.28 2.14 11.04
N ILE A 357 10.88 1.94 9.87
CA ILE A 357 12.32 1.73 9.71
C ILE A 357 12.88 2.90 8.91
N LYS A 358 13.91 3.53 9.46
CA LYS A 358 14.57 4.68 8.85
C LYS A 358 16.08 4.51 8.86
N PHE A 359 16.69 4.57 7.70
CA PHE A 359 18.13 4.71 7.55
C PHE A 359 18.52 6.13 7.95
N GLU A 360 19.35 6.23 8.99
CA GLU A 360 19.99 7.50 9.36
C GLU A 360 21.20 7.76 8.48
N THR A 361 21.94 6.70 8.15
CA THR A 361 23.04 6.77 7.19
C THR A 361 22.47 6.67 5.77
N PRO A 362 22.68 7.67 4.89
CA PRO A 362 22.18 7.62 3.52
C PRO A 362 22.74 6.42 2.74
N ILE A 363 21.88 5.75 1.97
CA ILE A 363 22.27 4.64 1.09
C ILE A 363 21.57 4.76 -0.27
N PHE A 364 22.33 4.60 -1.36
CA PHE A 364 21.74 4.58 -2.70
C PHE A 364 21.24 3.18 -3.05
N HIS A 365 20.01 2.86 -2.62
CA HIS A 365 19.43 1.53 -2.77
C HIS A 365 18.00 1.58 -3.31
N HIS A 366 17.59 0.59 -4.12
CA HIS A 366 16.24 0.59 -4.72
C HIS A 366 15.11 0.35 -3.71
N ARG A 367 15.39 -0.31 -2.58
CA ARG A 367 14.44 -0.51 -1.46
C ARG A 367 14.52 0.56 -0.36
N VAL A 368 15.37 1.58 -0.48
CA VAL A 368 15.50 2.66 0.52
C VAL A 368 15.20 4.00 -0.15
N SER A 369 14.17 4.70 0.34
CA SER A 369 13.79 6.00 -0.20
C SER A 369 14.88 7.05 0.06
N LYS A 370 14.77 8.22 -0.58
CA LYS A 370 15.73 9.33 -0.39
C LYS A 370 15.82 9.81 1.06
N ASP A 371 14.71 9.68 1.80
CA ASP A 371 14.62 10.05 3.22
C ASP A 371 14.92 8.88 4.17
N GLY A 372 15.42 7.77 3.64
CA GLY A 372 15.84 6.60 4.41
C GLY A 372 14.72 5.61 4.76
N ILE A 373 13.51 5.77 4.24
CA ILE A 373 12.41 4.82 4.52
C ILE A 373 12.69 3.49 3.80
N LEU A 374 12.74 2.41 4.56
CA LEU A 374 12.98 1.06 4.03
C LEU A 374 11.67 0.35 3.62
N CYS A 375 11.69 -0.23 2.43
CA CYS A 375 10.73 -1.23 1.98
C CYS A 375 11.20 -2.63 2.38
N TYR A 376 10.44 -3.30 3.24
CA TYR A 376 10.72 -4.65 3.72
C TYR A 376 9.43 -5.37 4.09
N ASN A 377 9.46 -6.71 4.10
CA ASN A 377 8.29 -7.53 4.40
C ASN A 377 8.65 -8.69 5.34
N PRO A 378 8.31 -8.62 6.64
CA PRO A 378 8.62 -9.68 7.58
C PRO A 378 7.74 -10.92 7.35
N THR A 379 8.32 -12.10 7.52
CA THR A 379 7.59 -13.38 7.51
C THR A 379 6.57 -13.46 8.64
N ARG A 380 6.94 -12.95 9.83
CA ARG A 380 6.08 -12.85 11.01
C ARG A 380 5.97 -11.41 11.48
N LYS A 381 4.75 -10.86 11.40
CA LYS A 381 4.45 -9.47 11.73
C LYS A 381 4.44 -9.16 13.24
N ASP A 382 4.35 -10.20 14.08
CA ASP A 382 4.30 -10.14 15.53
C ASP A 382 5.66 -10.34 16.21
N ASP A 383 6.70 -10.63 15.43
CA ASP A 383 8.02 -11.06 15.90
C ASP A 383 9.11 -10.12 15.41
N LEU A 384 9.73 -9.37 16.32
CA LEU A 384 10.76 -8.39 15.98
C LEU A 384 12.01 -9.02 15.38
N LYS A 385 12.30 -10.28 15.69
CA LYS A 385 13.40 -10.99 15.04
C LYS A 385 13.14 -11.11 13.54
N SER A 386 11.92 -11.48 13.15
CA SER A 386 11.52 -11.56 11.75
C SER A 386 11.58 -10.20 11.04
N HIS A 387 11.34 -9.09 11.75
CA HIS A 387 11.56 -7.76 11.20
C HIS A 387 13.05 -7.47 10.95
N ILE A 388 13.93 -7.78 11.90
CA ILE A 388 15.39 -7.61 11.74
C ILE A 388 15.91 -8.44 10.56
N GLU A 389 15.52 -9.72 10.47
CA GLU A 389 15.89 -10.59 9.35
C GLU A 389 15.43 -10.01 8.00
N ALA A 390 14.18 -9.53 7.91
CA ALA A 390 13.66 -8.94 6.69
C ALA A 390 14.31 -7.59 6.33
N ILE A 391 14.79 -6.81 7.31
CA ILE A 391 15.57 -5.59 7.06
C ILE A 391 16.91 -5.93 6.40
N ILE A 392 17.61 -6.93 6.96
CA ILE A 392 18.90 -7.39 6.42
C ILE A 392 18.71 -7.95 5.01
N GLU A 393 17.74 -8.85 4.82
CA GLU A 393 17.42 -9.43 3.52
C GLU A 393 17.08 -8.35 2.49
N ALA A 394 16.31 -7.33 2.86
CA ALA A 394 15.91 -6.28 1.94
C ALA A 394 17.08 -5.42 1.40
N VAL A 395 18.22 -5.41 2.08
CA VAL A 395 19.39 -4.58 1.75
C VAL A 395 20.51 -5.43 1.14
N GLU A 396 20.64 -6.68 1.57
CA GLU A 396 21.71 -7.58 1.13
C GLU A 396 21.32 -8.42 -0.11
N GLU A 397 20.05 -8.45 -0.52
CA GLU A 397 19.59 -9.21 -1.69
C GLU A 397 20.21 -8.67 -3.00
N GLU A 398 21.21 -9.37 -3.54
CA GLU A 398 21.95 -8.91 -4.73
C GLU A 398 21.22 -9.13 -6.06
N SER A 399 20.28 -10.08 -6.10
CA SER A 399 19.56 -10.48 -7.32
C SER A 399 18.04 -10.64 -7.08
N PRO A 400 17.35 -9.58 -6.64
CA PRO A 400 15.91 -9.63 -6.41
C PRO A 400 15.14 -9.82 -7.71
N ALA A 401 14.01 -10.53 -7.62
CA ALA A 401 13.02 -10.55 -8.68
C ALA A 401 12.50 -9.11 -8.92
N TYR A 402 12.21 -8.77 -10.18
CA TYR A 402 11.63 -7.47 -10.50
C TYR A 402 10.21 -7.39 -9.96
N ASP A 403 10.00 -6.57 -8.94
CA ASP A 403 8.68 -6.16 -8.48
C ASP A 403 8.64 -4.64 -8.27
N PRO A 404 7.98 -3.87 -9.15
CA PRO A 404 7.87 -2.41 -9.05
C PRO A 404 7.27 -1.94 -7.72
N ARG A 405 6.50 -2.79 -7.02
CA ARG A 405 5.89 -2.47 -5.73
C ARG A 405 6.90 -2.42 -4.57
N THR A 406 8.13 -2.89 -4.79
CA THR A 406 9.22 -2.82 -3.81
C THR A 406 10.22 -1.70 -4.11
N LEU A 407 10.03 -0.96 -5.21
CA LEU A 407 10.98 0.02 -5.74
C LEU A 407 10.66 1.41 -5.23
N VAL A 408 11.03 1.67 -3.99
CA VAL A 408 10.73 2.96 -3.30
C VAL A 408 11.67 4.09 -3.69
N ASN A 409 12.77 3.79 -4.37
CA ASN A 409 13.66 4.78 -4.96
C ASN A 409 13.68 4.63 -6.48
N PRO A 410 12.85 5.40 -7.21
CA PRO A 410 12.72 5.28 -8.67
C PRO A 410 14.04 5.50 -9.43
N GLU A 411 14.91 6.38 -8.92
CA GLU A 411 16.21 6.64 -9.55
C GLU A 411 17.14 5.43 -9.44
N ALA A 412 17.25 4.86 -8.23
CA ALA A 412 18.05 3.67 -7.99
C ALA A 412 17.49 2.45 -8.76
N ALA A 413 16.18 2.27 -8.76
CA ALA A 413 15.49 1.22 -9.48
C ALA A 413 15.74 1.27 -11.00
N LYS A 414 15.59 2.45 -11.61
CA LYS A 414 15.87 2.63 -13.04
C LYS A 414 17.28 2.19 -13.41
N LEU A 415 18.28 2.50 -12.57
CA LEU A 415 19.66 2.10 -12.82
C LEU A 415 19.90 0.61 -12.59
N PHE A 416 19.27 0.02 -11.58
CA PHE A 416 19.48 -1.39 -11.21
C PHE A 416 18.96 -2.37 -12.26
N TRP A 417 17.75 -2.12 -12.79
CA TRP A 417 17.12 -2.93 -13.84
C TRP A 417 17.33 -2.37 -15.26
N GLY A 418 18.17 -1.35 -15.41
CA GLY A 418 18.53 -0.76 -16.70
C GLY A 418 19.52 -1.60 -17.51
N THR A 419 20.13 -0.94 -18.48
CA THR A 419 21.23 -1.48 -19.31
C THR A 419 22.46 -1.87 -18.48
N ALA A 420 23.38 -2.63 -19.07
CA ALA A 420 24.61 -3.03 -18.39
C ALA A 420 25.44 -1.84 -17.87
N ASP A 421 25.44 -0.71 -18.58
CA ASP A 421 26.15 0.50 -18.16
C ASP A 421 25.41 1.26 -17.06
N GLU A 422 24.08 1.28 -17.07
CA GLU A 422 23.26 1.80 -15.97
C GLU A 422 23.45 0.98 -14.69
N LYS A 423 23.54 -0.35 -14.79
CA LYS A 423 23.83 -1.22 -13.64
C LYS A 423 25.23 -1.00 -13.08
N LYS A 424 26.23 -0.72 -13.94
CA LYS A 424 27.56 -0.28 -13.47
C LYS A 424 27.49 1.06 -12.73
N LEU A 425 26.68 2.00 -13.23
CA LEU A 425 26.47 3.30 -12.58
C LEU A 425 25.77 3.14 -11.23
N TYR A 426 24.76 2.25 -11.13
CA TYR A 426 24.15 1.88 -9.85
C TYR A 426 25.20 1.40 -8.86
N ASN A 427 26.00 0.39 -9.23
CA ASN A 427 27.02 -0.18 -8.34
C ASN A 427 28.05 0.88 -7.90
N ARG A 428 28.41 1.81 -8.79
CA ARG A 428 29.30 2.93 -8.45
C ARG A 428 28.67 3.88 -7.44
N LYS A 429 27.39 4.24 -7.62
CA LYS A 429 26.65 5.10 -6.67
C LYS A 429 26.44 4.40 -5.32
N LEU A 430 26.09 3.11 -5.32
CA LEU A 430 25.95 2.31 -4.10
C LEU A 430 27.29 2.27 -3.33
N ARG A 431 28.41 1.94 -3.99
CA ARG A 431 29.74 1.93 -3.37
C ARG A 431 30.16 3.29 -2.83
N ARG A 432 29.75 4.38 -3.49
CA ARG A 432 29.99 5.73 -2.98
C ARG A 432 29.23 5.96 -1.67
N SER A 433 27.95 5.60 -1.61
CA SER A 433 27.18 5.70 -0.35
C SER A 433 27.74 4.79 0.75
N VAL A 434 28.30 3.63 0.39
CA VAL A 434 28.99 2.71 1.33
C VAL A 434 30.23 3.38 1.92
N GLN A 435 31.05 4.07 1.11
CA GLN A 435 32.23 4.79 1.61
C GLN A 435 31.82 5.93 2.55
N GLU A 436 30.85 6.75 2.12
CA GLU A 436 30.30 7.86 2.90
C GLU A 436 29.66 7.37 4.21
N SER A 437 29.14 6.13 4.27
CA SER A 437 28.51 5.57 5.47
C SER A 437 29.44 5.50 6.69
N THR A 438 30.76 5.36 6.45
CA THR A 438 31.76 5.28 7.53
C THR A 438 32.04 6.62 8.20
N GLU A 439 31.60 7.73 7.60
CA GLU A 439 31.79 9.09 8.09
C GLU A 439 30.63 9.56 9.01
N TYR A 440 29.55 8.79 9.13
CA TYR A 440 28.32 9.14 9.87
C TYR A 440 28.24 8.55 11.29
#